data_AF-A0A0S7ERW3-F1
#
_entry.id   AF-A0A0S7ERW3-F1
#
_cell.length_a   1.000
_cell.length_b   1.000
_cell.length_c   1.000
_cell.angle_alpha   90.00
_cell.angle_beta   90.00
_cell.angle_gamma   90.00
#
_symmetry.space_group_name_H-M   'P 1'
#
loop_
_entity.id
_entity.type
_entity.pdbx_description
1 polymer ?
#
loop_
_entity_poly.entity_id
_entity_poly.type
_entity_poly.pdbx_seq_one_letter_code
_entity_poly.pdbx_strand_id
1 'polypeptide(L)'
;RNKKVLMYCTGGIRCERGSAYLRSKDVCKEVYQLKGGIHKYLERFPEGFYRGKLFVFDERYTISSNNDVIADCRYCGLPWDQYELCSTQFCCQLVLSCPSCRKKGCTACCPSCQRKGETQDKEAFDVQQPKEECECTDTRARIPQDV
;
A
#
# COMPACT_ATOMS: atom_id res chain seq x y z
N ARG A 1 27.28 -2.51 4.65
CA ARG A 1 28.20 -3.65 4.40
C ARG A 1 28.40 -4.40 5.72
N ASN A 2 28.53 -5.73 5.72
CA ASN A 2 28.65 -6.61 6.91
C ASN A 2 27.41 -6.79 7.81
N LYS A 3 26.20 -6.39 7.38
CA LYS A 3 24.97 -6.69 8.12
C LYS A 3 24.39 -8.06 7.71
N LYS A 4 23.69 -8.70 8.65
CA LYS A 4 22.74 -9.78 8.33
C LYS A 4 21.46 -9.14 7.81
N VAL A 5 20.93 -9.64 6.70
CA VAL A 5 19.71 -9.11 6.08
C VAL A 5 18.66 -10.22 6.02
N LEU A 6 17.49 -9.94 6.56
CA LEU A 6 16.29 -10.77 6.37
C LEU A 6 15.36 -10.05 5.39
N MET A 7 14.98 -10.73 4.32
CA MET A 7 14.05 -10.21 3.33
C MET A 7 12.71 -10.93 3.41
N TYR A 8 11.63 -10.18 3.24
CA TYR A 8 10.29 -10.73 3.10
C TYR A 8 9.48 -9.92 2.08
N CYS A 9 8.49 -10.57 1.49
CA CYS A 9 7.45 -9.95 0.68
C CYS A 9 6.17 -10.81 0.79
N THR A 10 5.07 -10.39 0.16
CA THR A 10 3.76 -11.08 0.28
C THR A 10 3.85 -12.60 0.09
N GLY A 11 4.40 -13.07 -1.05
CA GLY A 11 4.49 -14.49 -1.40
C GLY A 11 5.90 -15.04 -1.67
N GLY A 12 6.95 -14.29 -1.35
CA GLY A 12 8.35 -14.74 -1.49
C GLY A 12 9.05 -14.44 -2.84
N ILE A 13 8.32 -14.35 -3.95
CA ILE A 13 8.93 -14.23 -5.30
C ILE A 13 9.89 -13.05 -5.49
N ARG A 14 9.59 -11.89 -4.88
CA ARG A 14 10.49 -10.71 -4.94
C ARG A 14 11.78 -10.95 -4.13
N CYS A 15 11.69 -11.70 -3.04
CA CYS A 15 12.84 -12.04 -2.21
C CYS A 15 13.77 -13.04 -2.89
N GLU A 16 13.25 -13.97 -3.70
CA GLU A 16 14.10 -14.89 -4.49
C GLU A 16 15.06 -14.11 -5.40
N ARG A 17 14.53 -13.15 -6.16
CA ARG A 17 15.32 -12.29 -7.05
C ARG A 17 16.19 -11.31 -6.27
N GLY A 18 15.63 -10.67 -5.25
CA GLY A 18 16.34 -9.66 -4.44
C GLY A 18 17.51 -10.27 -3.66
N SER A 19 17.33 -11.46 -3.09
CA SER A 19 18.39 -12.13 -2.33
C SER A 19 19.53 -12.59 -3.23
N ALA A 20 19.23 -13.08 -4.44
CA ALA A 20 20.25 -13.40 -5.44
C ALA A 20 21.03 -12.15 -5.88
N TYR A 21 20.36 -11.02 -6.07
CA TYR A 21 21.01 -9.75 -6.41
C TYR A 21 21.92 -9.24 -5.27
N LEU A 22 21.46 -9.28 -4.01
CA LEU A 22 22.30 -8.85 -2.89
C LEU A 22 23.54 -9.74 -2.72
N ARG A 23 23.40 -11.06 -2.92
CA ARG A 23 24.52 -12.00 -2.91
C ARG A 23 25.52 -11.70 -4.04
N SER A 24 25.04 -11.42 -5.25
CA SER A 24 25.93 -11.11 -6.39
C SER A 24 26.66 -9.77 -6.27
N LYS A 25 26.15 -8.85 -5.45
CA LYS A 25 26.79 -7.55 -5.17
C LYS A 25 27.75 -7.57 -3.98
N ASP A 26 27.84 -8.68 -3.25
CA ASP A 26 28.71 -8.85 -2.08
C ASP A 26 28.58 -7.71 -1.04
N VAL A 27 27.35 -7.21 -0.84
CA VAL A 27 27.06 -6.06 0.03
C VAL A 27 26.69 -6.45 1.47
N CYS A 28 26.36 -7.73 1.69
CA CYS A 28 25.81 -8.27 2.94
C CYS A 28 26.58 -9.52 3.37
N LYS A 29 26.73 -9.73 4.69
CA LYS A 29 27.43 -10.91 5.22
C LYS A 29 26.59 -12.18 5.06
N GLU A 30 25.31 -12.07 5.38
CA GLU A 30 24.34 -13.17 5.31
C GLU A 30 23.01 -12.60 4.81
N VAL A 31 22.39 -13.30 3.86
CA VAL A 31 21.08 -12.93 3.29
C VAL A 31 20.12 -14.08 3.50
N TYR A 32 19.11 -13.84 4.34
CA TYR A 32 18.00 -14.75 4.61
C TYR A 32 16.73 -14.25 3.94
N GLN A 33 15.83 -15.18 3.62
CA GLN A 33 14.52 -14.84 3.10
C GLN A 33 13.45 -15.69 3.77
N LEU A 34 12.27 -15.11 3.96
CA LEU A 34 11.10 -15.81 4.47
C LEU A 34 10.53 -16.74 3.38
N LYS A 35 10.73 -18.04 3.53
CA LYS A 35 10.29 -19.06 2.55
C LYS A 35 8.76 -19.05 2.42
N GLY A 36 8.25 -18.75 1.23
CA GLY A 36 6.82 -18.60 0.96
C GLY A 36 6.23 -17.23 1.33
N GLY A 37 7.07 -16.28 1.77
CA GLY A 37 6.64 -14.93 2.10
C GLY A 37 5.79 -14.83 3.37
N ILE A 38 5.20 -13.64 3.55
CA ILE A 38 4.34 -13.34 4.70
C ILE A 38 3.12 -14.26 4.71
N HIS A 39 2.53 -14.57 3.55
CA HIS A 39 1.34 -15.42 3.48
C HIS A 39 1.55 -16.77 4.16
N LYS A 40 2.65 -17.47 3.86
CA LYS A 40 3.00 -18.75 4.47
C LYS A 40 3.38 -18.62 5.95
N TYR A 41 3.94 -17.48 6.34
CA TYR A 41 4.23 -17.18 7.74
C TYR A 41 2.94 -17.10 8.56
N LEU A 42 1.92 -16.41 8.07
CA LEU A 42 0.62 -16.29 8.74
C LEU A 42 -0.08 -17.65 8.90
N GLU A 43 0.01 -18.52 7.89
CA GLU A 43 -0.53 -19.88 7.98
C GLU A 43 0.17 -20.74 9.04
N ARG A 44 1.49 -20.55 9.19
CA ARG A 44 2.32 -21.39 10.08
C ARG A 44 2.38 -20.87 11.51
N PHE A 45 2.25 -19.56 11.70
CA PHE A 45 2.43 -18.87 12.96
C PHE A 45 1.26 -17.89 13.18
N PRO A 46 0.05 -18.38 13.52
CA PRO A 46 -1.13 -17.53 13.71
C PRO A 46 -0.93 -16.51 14.85
N GLU A 47 -0.25 -16.91 15.93
CA GLU A 47 0.13 -16.03 17.06
C GLU A 47 1.54 -15.43 16.86
N GLY A 48 1.91 -15.18 15.61
CA GLY A 48 3.21 -14.66 15.23
C GLY A 48 3.41 -13.17 15.52
N PHE A 49 4.51 -12.62 15.03
CA PHE A 49 4.90 -11.20 15.19
C PHE A 49 4.27 -10.26 14.16
N TYR A 50 3.44 -10.78 13.24
CA TYR A 50 2.81 -9.93 12.23
C TYR A 50 1.75 -9.05 12.88
N ARG A 51 1.65 -7.79 12.45
CA ARG A 51 0.68 -6.80 12.95
C ARG A 51 -0.07 -6.22 11.76
N GLY A 52 -1.40 -6.15 11.83
CA GLY A 52 -2.23 -5.56 10.80
C GLY A 52 -2.70 -6.54 9.73
N LYS A 53 -2.88 -6.03 8.52
CA LYS A 53 -3.40 -6.79 7.38
C LYS A 53 -2.36 -6.94 6.29
N LEU A 54 -2.35 -8.09 5.62
CA LEU A 54 -1.41 -8.40 4.54
C LEU A 54 -1.95 -7.86 3.21
N PHE A 55 -1.24 -6.90 2.61
CA PHE A 55 -1.60 -6.38 1.29
C PHE A 55 -1.47 -7.45 0.19
N VAL A 56 -2.52 -7.57 -0.63
CA VAL A 56 -2.62 -8.47 -1.79
C VAL A 56 -3.02 -7.71 -3.05
N PHE A 57 -2.59 -8.21 -4.21
CA PHE A 57 -2.71 -7.53 -5.49
C PHE A 57 -3.96 -8.00 -6.26
N ASP A 58 -5.11 -7.91 -5.61
CA ASP A 58 -6.43 -8.22 -6.17
C ASP A 58 -7.51 -7.40 -5.44
N GLU A 59 -8.77 -7.60 -5.80
CA GLU A 59 -9.92 -6.84 -5.28
C GLU A 59 -10.13 -6.96 -3.76
N ARG A 60 -9.49 -7.93 -3.09
CA ARG A 60 -9.53 -8.03 -1.63
C ARG A 60 -8.74 -6.90 -0.97
N TYR A 61 -7.72 -6.38 -1.66
CA TYR A 61 -6.67 -5.45 -1.20
C TYR A 61 -5.84 -5.92 -0.01
N THR A 62 -6.45 -6.56 0.98
CA THR A 62 -5.80 -7.06 2.18
C THR A 62 -6.40 -8.37 2.64
N ILE A 63 -5.61 -9.17 3.34
CA ILE A 63 -6.05 -10.34 4.10
C ILE A 63 -5.83 -10.03 5.58
N SER A 64 -6.88 -10.23 6.39
CA SER A 64 -6.78 -10.01 7.83
C SER A 64 -5.92 -11.09 8.48
N SER A 65 -4.96 -10.68 9.30
CA SER A 65 -4.14 -11.59 10.11
C SER A 65 -4.54 -11.56 11.59
N ASN A 66 -4.92 -10.39 12.08
CA ASN A 66 -5.30 -10.12 13.46
C ASN A 66 -6.15 -8.84 13.52
N ASN A 67 -6.46 -8.38 14.74
CA ASN A 67 -7.30 -7.21 14.96
C ASN A 67 -6.51 -5.90 15.10
N ASP A 68 -5.21 -5.91 14.83
CA ASP A 68 -4.40 -4.72 14.97
C ASP A 68 -4.65 -3.75 13.82
N VAL A 69 -4.93 -2.50 14.13
CA VAL A 69 -5.04 -1.43 13.14
C VAL A 69 -3.75 -0.62 13.20
N ILE A 70 -2.93 -0.75 12.15
CA ILE A 70 -1.59 -0.13 12.07
C ILE A 70 -1.55 1.10 11.14
N ALA A 71 -2.71 1.56 10.71
CA ALA A 71 -2.87 2.66 9.78
C ALA A 71 -3.98 3.60 10.24
N ASP A 72 -3.94 4.81 9.72
CA ASP A 72 -4.87 5.87 10.09
C ASP A 72 -5.67 6.34 8.88
N CYS A 73 -6.88 6.81 9.16
CA CYS A 73 -7.68 7.54 8.20
C CYS A 73 -6.92 8.78 7.74
N ARG A 74 -6.76 8.93 6.43
CA ARG A 74 -6.06 10.05 5.78
C ARG A 74 -6.60 11.43 6.21
N TYR A 75 -7.88 11.51 6.55
CA TYR A 75 -8.57 12.78 6.76
C TYR A 75 -8.68 13.20 8.23
N CYS A 76 -8.92 12.24 9.14
CA CYS A 76 -9.12 12.55 10.55
C CYS A 76 -8.03 11.97 11.48
N GLY A 77 -7.13 11.14 10.96
CA GLY A 77 -6.08 10.50 11.76
C GLY A 77 -6.57 9.42 12.73
N LEU A 78 -7.86 9.07 12.73
CA LEU A 78 -8.36 7.96 13.54
C LEU A 78 -7.94 6.60 12.95
N PRO A 79 -7.70 5.55 13.76
CA PRO A 79 -7.32 4.24 13.26
C PRO A 79 -8.29 3.72 12.18
N TRP A 80 -7.75 3.39 11.01
CA TRP A 80 -8.50 2.86 9.87
C TRP A 80 -7.59 2.16 8.86
N ASP A 81 -7.94 0.94 8.46
CA ASP A 81 -7.10 0.09 7.61
C ASP A 81 -7.87 -0.57 6.45
N GLN A 82 -9.10 -0.11 6.16
CA GLN A 82 -9.84 -0.56 4.98
C GLN A 82 -9.60 0.37 3.81
N TYR A 83 -9.04 -0.20 2.74
CA TYR A 83 -8.83 0.50 1.49
C TYR A 83 -10.12 0.54 0.67
N GLU A 84 -10.31 1.68 0.02
CA GLU A 84 -11.28 1.87 -1.05
C GLU A 84 -10.61 2.70 -2.15
N LEU A 85 -11.11 2.62 -3.38
CA LEU A 85 -10.57 3.44 -4.46
C LEU A 85 -10.85 4.93 -4.21
N CYS A 86 -9.95 5.75 -4.75
CA CYS A 86 -10.19 7.17 -4.96
C CYS A 86 -11.46 7.33 -5.82
N SER A 87 -12.33 8.27 -5.43
CA SER A 87 -13.59 8.52 -6.15
C SER A 87 -13.42 9.13 -7.54
N THR A 88 -12.28 9.78 -7.81
CA THR A 88 -11.97 10.35 -9.14
C THR A 88 -11.76 9.24 -10.18
N GLN A 89 -12.52 9.28 -11.29
CA GLN A 89 -12.53 8.23 -12.33
C GLN A 89 -11.16 7.90 -12.94
N PHE A 90 -10.24 8.87 -12.98
CA PHE A 90 -8.91 8.72 -13.58
C PHE A 90 -7.81 8.38 -12.56
N CYS A 91 -8.20 8.08 -11.31
CA CYS A 91 -7.26 7.80 -10.23
C CYS A 91 -7.48 6.39 -9.67
N CYS A 92 -6.45 5.56 -9.76
CA CYS A 92 -6.46 4.20 -9.23
C CYS A 92 -5.82 4.09 -7.83
N GLN A 93 -5.66 5.21 -7.11
CA GLN A 93 -5.05 5.19 -5.79
C GLN A 93 -6.01 4.62 -4.74
N LEU A 94 -5.46 3.80 -3.85
CA LEU A 94 -6.18 3.29 -2.68
C LEU A 94 -6.16 4.33 -1.56
N VAL A 95 -7.32 4.52 -0.94
CA VAL A 95 -7.59 5.55 0.06
C VAL A 95 -8.08 4.90 1.35
N LEU A 96 -7.40 5.21 2.45
CA LEU A 96 -7.87 4.94 3.81
C LEU A 96 -8.73 6.12 4.27
N SER A 97 -10.04 6.01 4.08
CA SER A 97 -11.01 7.01 4.55
C SER A 97 -12.10 6.33 5.34
N CYS A 98 -12.22 6.67 6.62
CA CYS A 98 -13.19 6.06 7.51
C CYS A 98 -14.63 6.45 7.13
N PRO A 99 -15.66 5.70 7.59
CA PRO A 99 -17.04 5.94 7.20
C PRO A 99 -17.54 7.35 7.54
N SER A 100 -17.06 7.93 8.64
CA SER A 100 -17.40 9.30 9.04
C SER A 100 -16.85 10.33 8.05
N CYS A 101 -15.61 10.17 7.58
CA CYS A 101 -15.00 11.07 6.60
C CYS A 101 -15.64 10.91 5.22
N ARG A 102 -15.91 9.67 4.78
CA ARG A 102 -16.61 9.41 3.52
C ARG A 102 -18.00 10.05 3.47
N LYS A 103 -18.77 10.01 4.58
CA LYS A 103 -20.05 10.71 4.69
C LYS A 103 -19.95 12.24 4.54
N LYS A 104 -18.77 12.82 4.78
CA LYS A 104 -18.47 14.25 4.58
C LYS A 104 -17.91 14.56 3.19
N GLY A 105 -17.90 13.58 2.27
CA GLY A 105 -17.38 13.73 0.92
C GLY A 105 -15.88 13.44 0.76
N CYS A 106 -15.15 13.17 1.85
CA CYS A 106 -13.72 12.91 1.84
C CYS A 106 -13.40 11.51 1.28
N THR A 107 -13.34 11.41 -0.04
CA THR A 107 -13.31 10.13 -0.77
C THR A 107 -12.13 10.00 -1.73
N ALA A 108 -11.40 11.09 -1.97
CA ALA A 108 -10.26 11.12 -2.88
C ALA A 108 -8.93 10.81 -2.18
N CYS A 109 -7.87 10.58 -2.96
CA CYS A 109 -6.51 10.37 -2.44
C CYS A 109 -5.75 11.67 -2.15
N CYS A 110 -6.14 12.78 -2.80
CA CYS A 110 -5.48 14.09 -2.73
C CYS A 110 -6.49 15.23 -2.96
N PRO A 111 -6.18 16.49 -2.55
CA PRO A 111 -7.06 17.64 -2.78
C PRO A 111 -7.35 17.93 -4.25
N SER A 112 -6.41 17.67 -5.16
CA SER A 112 -6.65 17.79 -6.61
C SER A 112 -7.65 16.76 -7.11
N CYS A 113 -7.53 15.49 -6.68
CA CYS A 113 -8.54 14.47 -6.97
C CYS A 113 -9.92 14.80 -6.35
N GLN A 114 -9.94 15.34 -5.13
CA GLN A 114 -11.19 15.75 -4.46
C GLN A 114 -11.93 16.80 -5.31
N ARG A 115 -11.23 17.85 -5.75
CA ARG A 115 -11.79 18.88 -6.65
C ARG A 115 -12.22 18.32 -8.00
N LYS A 116 -11.39 17.47 -8.63
CA LYS A 116 -11.71 16.83 -9.92
C LYS A 116 -12.98 15.98 -9.83
N GLY A 117 -13.18 15.27 -8.72
CA GLY A 117 -14.38 14.47 -8.47
C GLY A 117 -15.65 15.32 -8.34
N GLU A 118 -15.56 16.50 -7.74
CA GLU A 118 -16.70 17.44 -7.59
C GLU A 118 -17.11 18.10 -8.93
N THR A 119 -16.16 18.29 -9.86
CA THR A 119 -16.43 18.87 -11.18
C THR A 119 -17.00 17.88 -12.21
N GLN A 120 -16.88 16.57 -11.97
CA GLN A 120 -17.29 15.51 -12.92
C GLN A 120 -18.81 15.36 -13.06
N ASP A 121 -19.63 15.97 -12.21
CA ASP A 121 -21.09 15.98 -12.35
C ASP A 121 -21.59 16.88 -13.51
N LYS A 122 -20.72 17.61 -14.22
CA LYS A 122 -21.16 18.65 -15.18
C LYS A 122 -20.65 18.59 -16.62
N GLU A 123 -19.61 17.84 -16.96
CA GLU A 123 -19.10 17.80 -18.34
C GLU A 123 -18.68 16.39 -18.77
N ALA A 124 -19.42 15.82 -19.72
CA ALA A 124 -19.02 14.62 -20.44
C ALA A 124 -18.31 15.05 -21.72
N PHE A 125 -16.97 14.98 -21.81
CA PHE A 125 -16.30 15.02 -23.11
C PHE A 125 -14.91 14.35 -23.13
N ASP A 126 -14.75 13.61 -24.23
CA ASP A 126 -13.61 13.11 -25.01
C ASP A 126 -12.47 12.28 -24.42
N VAL A 127 -12.15 11.23 -25.19
CA VAL A 127 -11.21 10.15 -24.92
C VAL A 127 -9.81 10.58 -25.36
N GLN A 128 -9.01 11.10 -24.42
CA GLN A 128 -7.55 11.09 -24.53
C GLN A 128 -6.99 10.52 -23.23
N GLN A 129 -6.19 9.45 -23.36
CA GLN A 129 -5.70 8.62 -22.26
C GLN A 129 -5.29 9.47 -21.04
N PRO A 130 -6.06 9.40 -19.94
CA PRO A 130 -5.88 10.31 -18.83
C PRO A 130 -4.60 9.91 -18.11
N LYS A 131 -3.60 10.78 -18.20
CA LYS A 131 -2.37 10.65 -17.43
C LYS A 131 -2.74 10.70 -15.94
N GLU A 132 -2.18 9.79 -15.13
CA GLU A 132 -2.39 9.80 -13.68
C GLU A 132 -1.80 11.09 -13.08
N GLU A 133 -2.58 12.17 -13.09
CA GLU A 133 -2.21 13.48 -12.54
C GLU A 133 -2.89 13.67 -11.18
N CYS A 134 -2.53 12.84 -10.20
CA CYS A 134 -2.75 13.21 -8.80
C CYS A 134 -1.42 13.63 -8.20
N GLU A 135 -1.42 14.80 -7.57
CA GLU A 135 -0.27 15.38 -6.88
C GLU A 135 0.32 14.44 -5.82
N CYS A 136 -0.45 13.48 -5.28
CA CYS A 136 0.05 12.58 -4.26
C CYS A 136 1.12 11.61 -4.76
N THR A 137 1.18 11.30 -6.06
CA THR A 137 2.21 10.38 -6.58
C THR A 137 3.57 11.08 -6.67
N ASP A 138 3.58 12.38 -6.96
CA ASP A 138 4.78 13.20 -7.03
C ASP A 138 5.37 13.49 -5.65
N THR A 139 4.51 13.73 -4.66
CA THR A 139 4.95 14.04 -3.29
C THR A 139 5.20 12.80 -2.44
N ARG A 140 4.92 11.58 -2.94
CA ARG A 140 5.10 10.36 -2.16
C ARG A 140 6.59 10.06 -1.99
N ALA A 141 7.03 9.97 -0.74
CA ALA A 141 8.36 9.48 -0.41
C ALA A 141 8.53 8.09 -1.04
N ARG A 142 9.41 7.98 -2.05
CA ARG A 142 9.66 6.71 -2.76
C ARG A 142 10.48 5.73 -1.94
N ILE A 143 11.21 6.25 -0.95
CA ILE A 143 12.06 5.51 -0.04
C ILE A 143 11.63 5.91 1.37
N PRO A 144 11.19 4.96 2.22
CA PRO A 144 10.98 5.24 3.64
C PRO A 144 12.25 5.84 4.23
N GLN A 145 12.13 7.00 4.87
CA GLN A 145 13.23 7.57 5.63
C GLN A 145 13.30 6.84 6.98
N ASP A 146 14.51 6.45 7.38
CA ASP A 146 14.72 5.88 8.71
C ASP A 146 14.32 6.94 9.76
N VAL A 147 13.32 6.60 10.58
CA VAL A 147 12.93 7.33 11.80
C VAL A 147 13.70 6.79 12.99
#